data_AF-A0A9E5BI47-F1
#
_entry.id   AF-A0A9E5BI47-F1
#
_cell.length_a   1.000
_cell.length_b   1.000
_cell.length_c   1.000
_cell.angle_alpha   90.00
_cell.angle_beta   90.00
_cell.angle_gamma   90.00
#
_symmetry.space_group_name_H-M   'P 1'
#
loop_
_entity.id
_entity.type
_entity.pdbx_description
1 polymer ?
#
loop_
_entity_poly.entity_id
_entity_poly.type
_entity_poly.pdbx_seq_one_letter_code
_entity_poly.pdbx_strand_id
1 'polypeptide(L)'
;PAAATDDLKLTVNYAEVIRTVEAQLTGKPVYLIETLAQQIAAHLLGTFPVVKAVTVEVTKPFAPVAADFEAISVKIRRERI
;
A
#
# COMPACT_ATOMS: atom_id res chain seq x y z
N PRO A 1 -12.95 -6.24 20.05
CA PRO A 1 -12.65 -6.45 18.62
C PRO A 1 -13.62 -5.64 17.76
N ALA A 2 -13.22 -5.04 16.64
CA ALA A 2 -14.12 -4.24 15.80
C ALA A 2 -15.37 -5.02 15.36
N ALA A 3 -15.22 -6.31 15.03
CA ALA A 3 -16.32 -7.20 14.70
C ALA A 3 -17.29 -7.50 15.88
N ALA A 4 -16.87 -7.24 17.12
CA ALA A 4 -17.70 -7.44 18.31
C ALA A 4 -18.48 -6.18 18.72
N THR A 5 -18.08 -5.01 18.24
CA THR A 5 -18.66 -3.70 18.64
C THR A 5 -19.13 -2.86 17.46
N ASP A 6 -18.98 -3.37 16.23
CA ASP A 6 -19.29 -2.70 14.96
C ASP A 6 -18.74 -1.26 14.86
N ASP A 7 -17.57 -1.04 15.47
CA ASP A 7 -16.96 0.28 15.55
C ASP A 7 -15.87 0.43 14.48
N LEU A 8 -16.16 1.29 13.50
CA LEU A 8 -15.24 1.69 12.43
C LEU A 8 -13.94 2.31 12.95
N LYS A 9 -13.92 2.84 14.19
CA LYS A 9 -12.71 3.38 14.83
C LYS A 9 -11.77 2.30 15.36
N LEU A 10 -12.26 1.07 15.52
CA LEU A 10 -11.47 -0.09 15.97
C LEU A 10 -10.94 -0.94 14.80
N THR A 11 -11.29 -0.58 13.57
CA THR A 11 -10.81 -1.21 12.34
C THR A 11 -10.19 -0.17 11.43
N VAL A 12 -9.52 -0.62 10.38
CA VAL A 12 -8.97 0.27 9.36
C VAL A 12 -10.08 0.59 8.37
N ASN A 13 -10.38 1.88 8.18
CA ASN A 13 -11.30 2.30 7.14
C ASN A 13 -10.64 2.10 5.76
N TYR A 14 -11.05 1.05 5.05
CA TYR A 14 -10.52 0.74 3.72
C TYR A 14 -10.73 1.87 2.70
N ALA A 15 -11.75 2.72 2.88
CA ALA A 15 -11.95 3.88 2.01
C ALA A 15 -10.85 4.93 2.19
N GLU A 16 -10.35 5.12 3.41
CA GLU A 16 -9.20 5.99 3.67
C GLU A 16 -7.90 5.39 3.11
N VAL A 17 -7.74 4.07 3.25
CA VAL A 17 -6.60 3.34 2.65
C VAL A 17 -6.57 3.54 1.14
N ILE A 18 -7.70 3.39 0.45
CA ILE A 18 -7.79 3.60 -1.01
C ILE A 18 -7.40 5.03 -1.36
N ARG A 19 -7.96 6.04 -0.67
CA ARG A 19 -7.62 7.45 -0.92
C ARG A 19 -6.14 7.73 -0.71
N THR A 20 -5.53 7.16 0.32
CA THR A 20 -4.09 7.26 0.56
C THR A 20 -3.30 6.66 -0.60
N VAL A 21 -3.65 5.47 -1.05
CA VAL A 21 -2.96 4.77 -2.14
C VAL A 21 -3.10 5.54 -3.46
N GLU A 22 -4.30 6.03 -3.77
CA GLU A 22 -4.56 6.86 -4.95
C GLU A 22 -3.74 8.15 -4.94
N ALA A 23 -3.64 8.83 -3.79
CA ALA A 23 -2.84 10.04 -3.65
C ALA A 23 -1.34 9.78 -3.86
N GLN A 24 -0.82 8.60 -3.46
CA GLN A 24 0.56 8.22 -3.74
C GLN A 24 0.78 7.89 -5.22
N LEU A 25 -0.16 7.18 -5.85
CA LEU A 25 -0.10 6.81 -7.26
C LEU A 25 -0.20 8.01 -8.21
N THR A 26 -1.07 8.97 -7.90
CA THR A 26 -1.33 10.17 -8.71
C THR A 26 -0.47 11.37 -8.32
N GLY A 27 0.30 11.24 -7.24
CA GLY A 27 1.16 12.28 -6.71
C GLY A 27 2.45 12.45 -7.50
N LYS A 28 3.52 12.84 -6.79
CA LYS A 28 4.82 13.07 -7.42
C LYS A 28 5.36 11.75 -8.02
N PRO A 29 5.71 11.73 -9.31
CA PRO A 29 6.22 10.52 -9.93
C PRO A 29 7.54 10.08 -9.30
N VAL A 30 7.71 8.78 -9.17
CA VAL A 30 8.92 8.12 -8.69
C VAL A 30 9.45 7.17 -9.75
N TYR A 31 10.76 6.92 -9.75
CA TYR A 31 11.42 6.07 -10.74
C TYR A 31 11.28 4.57 -10.46
N LEU A 32 10.99 4.18 -9.21
CA LEU A 32 11.01 2.79 -8.74
C LEU A 32 9.67 2.42 -8.10
N ILE A 33 9.16 1.23 -8.43
CA ILE A 33 7.92 0.70 -7.82
C ILE A 33 8.16 0.29 -6.35
N GLU A 34 9.41 0.01 -5.98
CA GLU A 34 9.90 -0.18 -4.63
C GLU A 34 9.71 1.08 -3.79
N THR A 35 10.07 2.25 -4.34
CA THR A 35 9.90 3.55 -3.68
C THR A 35 8.43 3.84 -3.46
N LEU A 36 7.59 3.59 -4.46
CA LEU A 36 6.14 3.77 -4.35
C LEU A 36 5.55 2.84 -3.27
N ALA A 37 5.91 1.55 -3.30
CA ALA A 37 5.45 0.59 -2.31
C ALA A 37 5.88 0.98 -0.89
N GLN A 38 7.12 1.46 -0.72
CA GLN A 38 7.65 1.93 0.55
C GLN A 38 6.92 3.17 1.07
N GLN A 39 6.63 4.14 0.20
CA GLN A 39 5.89 5.36 0.57
C GLN A 39 4.47 5.03 1.01
N ILE A 40 3.77 4.16 0.28
CA ILE A 40 2.45 3.67 0.66
C ILE A 40 2.51 2.97 2.03
N ALA A 41 3.45 2.04 2.22
CA ALA A 41 3.58 1.30 3.47
C ALA A 41 3.86 2.24 4.66
N ALA A 42 4.79 3.19 4.50
CA ALA A 42 5.13 4.16 5.54
C ALA A 42 3.95 5.07 5.89
N HIS A 43 3.19 5.52 4.88
CA HIS A 43 2.02 6.38 5.11
C HIS A 43 0.90 5.62 5.81
N LEU A 44 0.57 4.39 5.37
CA LEU A 44 -0.45 3.57 6.03
C LEU A 44 -0.07 3.26 7.48
N LEU A 45 1.18 2.88 7.73
CA LEU A 45 1.65 2.68 9.10
C LEU A 45 1.60 3.97 9.91
N GLY A 46 1.96 5.13 9.36
CA GLY A 46 1.90 6.42 10.07
C GLY A 46 0.47 6.88 10.40
N THR A 47 -0.46 6.70 9.47
CA THR A 47 -1.85 7.19 9.58
C THR A 47 -2.74 6.29 10.44
N PHE A 48 -2.48 4.99 10.49
CA PHE A 48 -3.31 4.04 11.23
C PHE A 48 -2.54 3.40 12.42
N PRO A 49 -2.63 3.98 13.63
CA PRO A 49 -1.96 3.45 14.83
C PRO A 49 -2.31 2.00 15.19
N VAL A 50 -3.53 1.57 14.85
CA VAL A 50 -4.01 0.20 15.09
C VAL A 50 -3.33 -0.85 14.19
N VAL A 51 -2.70 -0.42 13.09
CA VAL A 51 -2.05 -1.30 12.12
C VAL A 51 -0.63 -1.61 12.57
N LYS A 52 -0.38 -2.88 12.88
CA LYS A 52 0.95 -3.37 13.30
C LYS A 52 1.87 -3.70 12.13
N ALA A 53 1.30 -4.15 11.02
CA ALA A 53 2.04 -4.53 9.83
C ALA A 53 1.19 -4.30 8.58
N VAL A 54 1.86 -3.98 7.47
CA VAL A 54 1.25 -3.84 6.14
C VAL A 54 2.04 -4.65 5.13
N THR A 55 1.32 -5.21 4.17
CA THR A 55 1.91 -5.82 2.97
C THR A 55 1.40 -5.04 1.77
N VAL A 56 2.31 -4.47 0.98
CA VAL A 56 1.99 -3.64 -0.18
C VAL A 56 2.57 -4.33 -1.40
N GLU A 57 1.73 -4.54 -2.42
CA GLU A 57 2.11 -5.11 -3.71
C GLU A 57 1.78 -4.08 -4.81
N VAL A 58 2.79 -3.71 -5.57
CA VAL A 58 2.67 -2.75 -6.69
C VAL A 58 2.96 -3.50 -7.98
N THR A 59 1.95 -3.62 -8.83
CA THR A 59 2.02 -4.34 -10.11
C THR A 59 2.12 -3.36 -11.27
N LYS A 60 3.14 -3.53 -12.11
CA LYS A 60 3.33 -2.83 -13.38
C LYS A 60 3.02 -3.82 -14.52
N PRO A 61 1.81 -3.78 -15.10
CA PRO A 61 1.38 -4.72 -16.14
C PRO A 61 2.12 -4.54 -17.47
N PHE A 62 2.60 -3.32 -17.77
CA PHE A 62 3.27 -3.00 -19.04
C PHE A 62 4.71 -2.56 -18.83
N ALA A 63 5.55 -3.39 -18.20
CA ALA A 63 6.96 -3.06 -18.10
C ALA A 63 7.62 -3.20 -19.49
N PRO A 64 8.34 -2.17 -20.00
CA PRO A 64 9.00 -2.21 -21.31
C PRO A 64 10.28 -3.04 -21.20
N VAL A 65 10.14 -4.34 -21.01
CA VAL A 65 11.25 -5.30 -20.93
C VAL A 65 11.05 -6.30 -22.07
N ALA A 66 12.13 -6.63 -22.78
CA ALA A 66 12.11 -7.59 -23.88
C ALA A 66 12.02 -9.03 -23.34
N ALA A 67 10.93 -9.35 -22.66
CA ALA A 67 10.62 -10.69 -22.16
C ALA A 67 9.09 -10.88 -22.17
N ASP A 68 8.63 -12.09 -22.41
CA ASP A 68 7.20 -12.42 -22.34
C ASP A 68 6.79 -12.61 -20.88
N PHE A 69 6.04 -11.65 -20.33
CA PHE A 69 5.42 -11.74 -19.01
C PHE A 69 4.12 -10.93 -18.97
N GLU A 70 3.19 -11.36 -18.12
CA GLU A 70 1.88 -10.69 -17.96
C GLU A 70 1.98 -9.44 -17.09
N ALA A 71 2.84 -9.45 -16.07
CA ALA A 71 3.13 -8.28 -15.23
C ALA A 71 4.41 -8.47 -14.42
N ILE A 72 5.01 -7.36 -13.98
CA ILE A 72 6.06 -7.35 -12.95
C ILE A 72 5.48 -6.69 -11.71
N SER A 73 5.65 -7.30 -10.54
CA SER A 73 5.25 -6.69 -9.27
C SER A 73 6.38 -6.67 -8.26
N VAL A 74 6.32 -5.70 -7.36
CA VAL A 74 7.13 -5.67 -6.13
C VAL A 74 6.19 -5.79 -4.95
N LYS A 75 6.51 -6.72 -4.05
CA LYS A 75 5.78 -6.94 -2.81
C LYS A 75 6.70 -6.71 -1.62
N ILE A 76 6.32 -5.79 -0.74
CA ILE A 76 7.04 -5.52 0.50
C ILE A 76 6.14 -5.73 1.71
N ARG A 77 6.77 -6.10 2.82
CA ARG A 77 6.15 -6.14 4.13
C ARG A 77 6.87 -5.18 5.07
N ARG A 78 6.12 -4.39 5.82
CA ARG A 78 6.64 -3.49 6.86
C ARG A 78 5.85 -3.67 8.14
N GLU A 79 6.55 -3.57 9.26
CA GLU A 79 5.99 -3.72 10.60
C GLU A 79 6.44 -2.54 11.46
N ARG A 80 5.63 -2.16 12.44
CA ARG A 80 6.03 -1.18 13.47
C ARG A 80 6.99 -1.88 14.44
N ILE A 81 8.14 -1.26 14.67
CA ILE A 81 9.12 -1.64 15.70
C ILE A 81 8.74 -0.96 17.01
#